data_AF-A0A915A8L9-F1
#
_entry.id   AF-A0A915A8L9-F1
#
_cell.length_a   1.000
_cell.length_b   1.000
_cell.length_c   1.000
_cell.angle_alpha   90.00
_cell.angle_beta   90.00
_cell.angle_gamma   90.00
#
_symmetry.space_group_name_H-M   'P 1'
#
loop_
_entity.id
_entity.type
_entity.pdbx_description
1 polymer ?
#
loop_
_entity_poly.entity_id
_entity_poly.type
_entity_poly.pdbx_seq_one_letter_code
_entity_poly.pdbx_strand_id
1 'polypeptide(L)'
;MTMATGWGEGLRHNAVSGMGRIRLYGDAVEYFKRNDRVKVYDMQVPRPLTISWNCDGTRLASGAEKSIAVATFDSSYRTKDIFHGFGHNEQVDQVAFHPSNSHLLASASSDKTIRIWDVRQTRTHTRLPTKAQNLNVAWSPCGAYLVYGDKEDTISMVDGRSLKILKVESLKEETNEFAFHPSGKFLFVALGGGQLGIYKMPEFSLLRIMQAHSAQSTCVCVAVSPDGERIALGASDALCSLWNTRQLICERSMGRLDYPLRSISFSADSRLVATASEDHSIDIAWAETGARVYELRVNAETYTCAWHPVAYLLAYASAPVIDSRDREVTVKLFGFAA
;
A
#
# COMPACT_ATOMS: atom_id res chain seq x y z
N MET A 1 30.95 13.86 36.66
CA MET A 1 31.65 13.87 35.35
C MET A 1 31.06 12.72 34.55
N THR A 2 29.89 12.81 33.92
CA THR A 2 29.39 13.80 32.94
C THR A 2 30.34 13.99 31.77
N MET A 3 30.18 13.16 30.74
CA MET A 3 30.44 13.46 29.32
C MET A 3 29.40 12.64 28.53
N ALA A 4 28.31 13.24 28.08
CA ALA A 4 28.16 14.12 26.90
C ALA A 4 27.71 13.30 25.68
N THR A 5 26.39 13.31 25.52
CA THR A 5 25.58 13.02 24.34
C THR A 5 25.99 13.92 23.17
N GLY A 6 26.09 13.38 21.96
CA GLY A 6 26.37 14.22 20.78
C GLY A 6 26.49 13.49 19.45
N TRP A 7 25.42 12.83 18.98
CA TRP A 7 25.16 12.55 17.56
C TRP A 7 23.65 12.40 17.43
N GLY A 8 22.88 13.16 16.67
CA GLY A 8 23.14 14.24 15.73
C GLY A 8 21.78 14.42 15.05
N GLU A 9 21.05 15.45 15.45
CA GLU A 9 19.87 15.93 14.75
C GLU A 9 20.25 16.20 13.29
N GLY A 10 19.61 15.53 12.34
CA GLY A 10 20.04 15.65 10.95
C GLY A 10 19.17 14.98 9.90
N LEU A 11 17.86 14.83 10.10
CA LEU A 11 16.91 14.51 9.02
C LEU A 11 15.59 15.27 9.25
N ARG A 12 15.69 16.60 9.32
CA ARG A 12 14.56 17.49 9.02
C ARG A 12 14.96 18.38 7.84
N HIS A 13 14.03 18.48 6.89
CA HIS A 13 14.04 19.37 5.73
C HIS A 13 15.06 19.02 4.62
N ASN A 14 14.65 18.14 3.71
CA ASN A 14 14.88 18.31 2.26
C ASN A 14 14.10 17.25 1.47
N ALA A 15 12.77 17.42 1.39
CA ALA A 15 11.93 16.58 0.52
C ALA A 15 10.59 17.26 0.16
N VAL A 16 10.53 18.57 -0.13
CA VAL A 16 9.29 19.17 -0.69
C VAL A 16 9.60 20.43 -1.52
N SER A 17 10.47 20.37 -2.52
CA SER A 17 10.73 21.52 -3.41
C SER A 17 10.15 21.38 -4.83
N GLY A 18 9.34 20.34 -5.10
CA GLY A 18 8.82 20.07 -6.44
C GLY A 18 7.31 19.83 -6.57
N MET A 19 6.55 19.73 -5.47
CA MET A 19 5.08 19.66 -5.57
C MET A 19 4.55 21.06 -5.90
N GLY A 20 3.82 21.19 -7.01
CA GLY A 20 2.80 22.24 -7.14
C GLY A 20 1.78 22.00 -6.02
N ARG A 21 2.05 22.57 -4.84
CA ARG A 21 1.39 22.17 -3.59
C ARG A 21 -0.11 22.44 -3.71
N ILE A 22 -0.91 21.38 -3.75
CA ILE A 22 -2.36 21.48 -3.55
C ILE A 22 -2.54 21.92 -2.09
N ARG A 23 -2.90 23.19 -1.87
CA ARG A 23 -2.98 23.76 -0.52
C ARG A 23 -4.38 23.70 0.05
N LEU A 24 -5.37 23.85 -0.81
CA LEU A 24 -6.77 23.90 -0.45
C LEU A 24 -7.52 22.83 -1.24
N TYR A 25 -8.68 22.45 -0.71
CA TYR A 25 -9.62 21.57 -1.39
C TYR A 25 -9.93 22.04 -2.82
N GLY A 26 -10.16 23.35 -3.02
CA GLY A 26 -10.43 23.93 -4.33
C GLY A 26 -9.28 23.73 -5.33
N ASP A 27 -8.04 23.91 -4.89
CA ASP A 27 -6.83 23.67 -5.71
C ASP A 27 -6.79 22.21 -6.17
N ALA A 28 -7.19 21.28 -5.31
CA ALA A 28 -7.19 19.85 -5.62
C ALA A 28 -8.19 19.53 -6.73
N VAL A 29 -9.39 20.10 -6.63
CA VAL A 29 -10.46 19.93 -7.62
C VAL A 29 -10.02 20.51 -8.97
N GLU A 30 -9.41 21.69 -8.98
CA GLU A 30 -8.87 22.27 -10.22
C GLU A 30 -7.69 21.49 -10.78
N TYR A 31 -6.81 20.99 -9.91
CA TYR A 31 -5.65 20.20 -10.30
C TYR A 31 -6.07 18.94 -11.06
N PHE A 32 -6.95 18.11 -10.50
CA PHE A 32 -7.36 16.86 -11.17
C PHE A 32 -8.31 17.07 -12.34
N LYS A 33 -8.96 18.24 -12.46
CA LYS A 33 -9.65 18.63 -13.71
C LYS A 33 -8.69 18.91 -14.86
N ARG A 34 -7.47 19.38 -14.57
CA ARG A 34 -6.44 19.67 -15.59
C ARG A 34 -5.48 18.51 -15.81
N ASN A 35 -5.40 17.61 -14.84
CA ASN A 35 -4.48 16.48 -14.83
C ASN A 35 -5.27 15.16 -14.76
N ASP A 36 -6.18 14.96 -15.71
CA ASP A 36 -7.09 13.82 -15.76
C ASP A 36 -6.59 12.66 -16.65
N ARG A 37 -5.44 12.83 -17.30
CA ARG A 37 -4.93 11.83 -18.22
C ARG A 37 -4.36 10.61 -17.52
N VAL A 38 -4.65 9.46 -18.12
CA VAL A 38 -4.14 8.15 -17.72
C VAL A 38 -3.12 7.68 -18.74
N LYS A 39 -1.97 7.18 -18.27
CA LYS A 39 -1.03 6.40 -19.06
C LYS A 39 -1.13 4.94 -18.67
N VAL A 40 -1.03 4.06 -19.67
CA VAL A 40 -1.13 2.62 -19.52
C VAL A 40 0.26 2.01 -19.68
N TYR A 41 0.65 1.13 -18.76
CA TYR A 41 1.95 0.46 -18.77
C TYR A 41 1.74 -1.05 -18.82
N ASP A 42 2.21 -1.65 -19.90
CA ASP A 42 2.36 -3.09 -20.00
C ASP A 42 3.65 -3.50 -19.26
N MET A 43 3.46 -4.07 -18.08
CA MET A 43 4.55 -4.63 -17.27
C MET A 43 4.92 -6.06 -17.67
N GLN A 44 4.29 -6.60 -18.71
CA GLN A 44 4.50 -7.95 -19.23
C GLN A 44 4.28 -9.06 -18.18
N VAL A 45 3.35 -8.82 -17.24
CA VAL A 45 2.92 -9.79 -16.23
C VAL A 45 1.41 -9.95 -16.25
N PRO A 46 0.87 -11.19 -16.19
CA PRO A 46 -0.56 -11.47 -16.30
C PRO A 46 -1.32 -11.10 -15.01
N ARG A 47 -2.42 -10.35 -15.13
CA ARG A 47 -3.33 -9.89 -14.07
C ARG A 47 -2.63 -9.29 -12.83
N PRO A 48 -2.16 -8.03 -12.88
CA PRO A 48 -1.56 -7.36 -11.72
C PRO A 48 -2.58 -7.26 -10.59
N LEU A 49 -2.29 -7.89 -9.45
CA LEU A 49 -3.16 -7.91 -8.26
C LEU A 49 -2.71 -6.88 -7.22
N THR A 50 -1.42 -6.64 -7.16
CA THR A 50 -0.76 -5.78 -6.17
C THR A 50 0.24 -4.88 -6.88
N ILE A 51 0.43 -3.68 -6.34
CA ILE A 51 1.42 -2.71 -6.78
C ILE A 51 2.13 -2.06 -5.59
N SER A 52 3.37 -1.63 -5.79
CA SER A 52 4.11 -0.88 -4.77
C SER A 52 5.11 0.06 -5.41
N TRP A 53 5.09 1.34 -5.04
CA TRP A 53 6.13 2.29 -5.39
C TRP A 53 7.35 2.08 -4.51
N ASN A 54 8.54 2.22 -5.10
CA ASN A 54 9.75 2.35 -4.30
C ASN A 54 9.83 3.72 -3.63
N CYS A 55 10.73 3.88 -2.66
CA CYS A 55 10.79 5.06 -1.80
C CYS A 55 11.07 6.39 -2.52
N ASP A 56 11.71 6.36 -3.69
CA ASP A 56 12.05 7.55 -4.49
C ASP A 56 11.08 7.79 -5.65
N GLY A 57 10.12 6.89 -5.90
CA GLY A 57 9.13 7.00 -6.97
C GLY A 57 9.66 6.69 -8.37
N THR A 58 10.90 6.22 -8.50
CA THR A 58 11.48 5.88 -9.81
C THR A 58 11.09 4.50 -10.30
N ARG A 59 10.53 3.65 -9.43
CA ARG A 59 10.16 2.27 -9.75
C ARG A 59 8.79 1.90 -9.21
N LEU A 60 8.05 1.14 -10.01
CA LEU A 60 6.76 0.57 -9.63
C LEU A 60 6.83 -0.95 -9.79
N ALA A 61 6.63 -1.66 -8.69
CA ALA A 61 6.51 -3.10 -8.67
C ALA A 61 5.05 -3.50 -8.89
N SER A 62 4.85 -4.66 -9.51
CA SER A 62 3.59 -5.36 -9.52
C SER A 62 3.78 -6.85 -9.35
N GLY A 63 2.90 -7.46 -8.56
CA GLY A 63 2.78 -8.91 -8.39
C GLY A 63 1.57 -9.43 -9.14
N ALA A 64 1.76 -10.54 -9.86
CA ALA A 64 0.78 -11.05 -10.80
C ALA A 64 1.00 -12.56 -11.00
N GLU A 65 -0.02 -13.38 -10.74
CA GLU A 65 0.09 -14.85 -10.78
C GLU A 65 1.40 -15.33 -10.13
N LYS A 66 2.30 -15.97 -10.88
CA LYS A 66 3.53 -16.59 -10.36
C LYS A 66 4.78 -15.71 -10.51
N SER A 67 4.62 -14.45 -10.90
CA SER A 67 5.73 -13.55 -11.21
C SER A 67 5.57 -12.18 -10.59
N ILE A 68 6.70 -11.49 -10.48
CA ILE A 68 6.73 -10.06 -10.21
C ILE A 68 7.37 -9.33 -11.39
N ALA A 69 6.94 -8.11 -11.63
CA ALA A 69 7.65 -7.18 -12.51
C ALA A 69 7.93 -5.87 -11.78
N VAL A 70 9.01 -5.21 -12.15
CA VAL A 70 9.36 -3.87 -11.65
C VAL A 70 9.70 -2.99 -12.83
N ALA A 71 8.80 -2.07 -13.15
CA ALA A 71 9.04 -1.03 -14.15
C ALA A 71 9.91 0.08 -13.54
N THR A 72 10.95 0.49 -14.25
CA THR A 72 11.79 1.64 -13.91
C THR A 72 11.50 2.78 -14.85
N PHE A 73 11.24 3.96 -14.32
CA PHE A 73 10.82 5.12 -15.09
C PHE A 73 11.95 6.16 -15.27
N ASP A 74 11.88 6.90 -16.38
CA ASP A 74 12.58 8.16 -16.52
C ASP A 74 11.82 9.33 -15.86
N SER A 75 12.39 10.54 -15.91
CA SER A 75 11.77 11.75 -15.35
C SER A 75 10.45 12.16 -16.05
N SER A 76 10.17 11.62 -17.23
CA SER A 76 8.92 11.81 -17.98
C SER A 76 7.93 10.65 -17.78
N TYR A 77 8.22 9.76 -16.84
CA TYR A 77 7.47 8.53 -16.58
C TYR A 77 7.37 7.61 -17.80
N ARG A 78 8.42 7.53 -18.62
CA ARG A 78 8.55 6.50 -19.65
C ARG A 78 9.31 5.31 -19.10
N THR A 79 8.89 4.11 -19.46
CA THR A 79 9.58 2.88 -19.06
C THR A 79 10.97 2.82 -19.68
N LYS A 80 11.99 2.79 -18.84
CA LYS A 80 13.39 2.58 -19.24
C LYS A 80 13.75 1.10 -19.28
N ASP A 81 13.30 0.37 -18.27
CA ASP A 81 13.62 -1.04 -18.07
C ASP A 81 12.51 -1.72 -17.27
N ILE A 82 12.37 -3.03 -17.46
CA ILE A 82 11.45 -3.88 -16.70
C ILE A 82 12.25 -5.08 -16.16
N PHE A 83 12.38 -5.12 -14.84
CA PHE A 83 12.90 -6.30 -14.17
C PHE A 83 11.77 -7.33 -14.03
N HIS A 84 12.07 -8.59 -14.38
CA HIS A 84 11.16 -9.72 -14.21
C HIS A 84 11.72 -10.70 -13.18
N GLY A 85 10.98 -10.87 -12.08
CA GLY A 85 11.28 -11.83 -11.03
C GLY A 85 10.43 -13.09 -11.20
N PHE A 86 11.11 -14.22 -11.41
CA PHE A 86 10.48 -15.52 -11.56
C PHE A 86 10.81 -16.45 -10.39
N GLY A 87 9.89 -17.37 -10.16
CA GLY A 87 10.12 -18.56 -9.37
C GLY A 87 9.03 -18.87 -8.35
N HIS A 88 8.10 -17.94 -8.09
CA HIS A 88 6.90 -18.29 -7.30
C HIS A 88 6.15 -19.41 -8.01
N ASN A 89 5.54 -20.30 -7.23
CA ASN A 89 4.82 -21.45 -7.78
C ASN A 89 3.29 -21.25 -7.79
N GLU A 90 2.81 -20.23 -7.09
CA GLU A 90 1.41 -19.84 -6.96
C GLU A 90 1.32 -18.31 -6.98
N GLN A 91 0.09 -17.80 -6.85
CA GLN A 91 -0.23 -16.38 -6.87
C GLN A 91 0.65 -15.55 -5.91
N VAL A 92 1.13 -14.40 -6.38
CA VAL A 92 1.75 -13.34 -5.59
C VAL A 92 0.65 -12.40 -5.12
N ASP A 93 0.37 -12.44 -3.82
CA ASP A 93 -0.75 -11.75 -3.21
C ASP A 93 -0.39 -10.32 -2.77
N GLN A 94 0.87 -10.05 -2.43
CA GLN A 94 1.35 -8.71 -2.10
C GLN A 94 2.81 -8.49 -2.48
N VAL A 95 3.15 -7.27 -2.91
CA VAL A 95 4.54 -6.80 -3.04
C VAL A 95 4.78 -5.54 -2.22
N ALA A 96 5.98 -5.39 -1.63
CA ALA A 96 6.33 -4.23 -0.81
C ALA A 96 7.79 -3.85 -0.97
N PHE A 97 8.05 -2.63 -1.45
CA PHE A 97 9.41 -2.08 -1.47
C PHE A 97 9.91 -1.77 -0.06
N HIS A 98 11.23 -1.91 0.10
CA HIS A 98 11.91 -1.47 1.31
C HIS A 98 11.84 0.07 1.43
N PRO A 99 11.58 0.62 2.63
CA PRO A 99 11.27 2.06 2.80
C PRO A 99 12.45 2.99 2.51
N SER A 100 13.68 2.49 2.58
CA SER A 100 14.90 3.29 2.35
C SER A 100 15.83 2.74 1.28
N ASN A 101 15.58 1.52 0.79
CA ASN A 101 16.41 0.88 -0.22
C ASN A 101 15.58 0.73 -1.49
N SER A 102 15.85 1.61 -2.46
CA SER A 102 15.09 1.72 -3.70
C SER A 102 15.14 0.48 -4.60
N HIS A 103 16.00 -0.49 -4.25
CA HIS A 103 16.22 -1.71 -5.04
C HIS A 103 15.74 -2.99 -4.36
N LEU A 104 15.36 -2.94 -3.08
CA LEU A 104 14.98 -4.12 -2.32
C LEU A 104 13.45 -4.24 -2.28
N LEU A 105 12.93 -5.37 -2.74
CA LEU A 105 11.50 -5.67 -2.80
C LEU A 105 11.21 -6.97 -2.05
N ALA A 106 10.11 -7.02 -1.31
CA ALA A 106 9.56 -8.26 -0.78
C ALA A 106 8.30 -8.64 -1.56
N SER A 107 8.06 -9.94 -1.75
CA SER A 107 6.81 -10.48 -2.26
C SER A 107 6.28 -11.60 -1.38
N ALA A 108 4.97 -11.58 -1.12
CA ALA A 108 4.22 -12.63 -0.45
C ALA A 108 3.43 -13.45 -1.46
N SER A 109 3.44 -14.76 -1.29
CA SER A 109 2.72 -15.66 -2.19
C SER A 109 2.01 -16.78 -1.44
N SER A 110 0.92 -17.21 -2.06
CA SER A 110 0.19 -18.44 -1.76
C SER A 110 1.04 -19.72 -1.90
N ASP A 111 2.26 -19.65 -2.46
CA ASP A 111 3.21 -20.78 -2.54
C ASP A 111 3.93 -21.08 -1.21
N LYS A 112 3.50 -20.44 -0.11
CA LYS A 112 4.08 -20.54 1.23
C LYS A 112 5.52 -20.03 1.28
N THR A 113 5.81 -19.00 0.49
CA THR A 113 7.09 -18.31 0.52
C THR A 113 6.93 -16.81 0.54
N ILE A 114 7.83 -16.16 1.29
CA ILE A 114 8.18 -14.76 1.07
C ILE A 114 9.48 -14.76 0.27
N ARG A 115 9.60 -13.86 -0.70
CA ARG A 115 10.83 -13.70 -1.47
C ARG A 115 11.33 -12.28 -1.40
N ILE A 116 12.64 -12.15 -1.22
CA ILE A 116 13.33 -10.87 -1.18
C ILE A 116 14.16 -10.73 -2.45
N TRP A 117 13.92 -9.66 -3.19
CA TRP A 117 14.48 -9.40 -4.51
C TRP A 117 15.37 -8.17 -4.45
N ASP A 118 16.56 -8.27 -5.06
CA ASP A 118 17.37 -7.12 -5.43
C ASP A 118 17.13 -6.85 -6.93
N VAL A 119 16.40 -5.79 -7.26
CA VAL A 119 16.01 -5.47 -8.64
C VAL A 119 17.18 -5.09 -9.54
N ARG A 120 18.40 -4.97 -8.99
CA ARG A 120 19.64 -4.79 -9.75
C ARG A 120 20.22 -6.11 -10.25
N GLN A 121 19.84 -7.23 -9.62
CA GLN A 121 20.40 -8.55 -9.89
C GLN A 121 19.38 -9.41 -10.63
N THR A 122 19.72 -9.88 -11.82
CA THR A 122 18.80 -10.66 -12.66
C THR A 122 18.38 -11.96 -11.99
N ARG A 123 17.07 -12.15 -11.80
CA ARG A 123 16.42 -13.42 -11.39
C ARG A 123 16.90 -14.01 -10.05
N THR A 124 17.57 -13.25 -9.21
CA THR A 124 17.99 -13.72 -7.88
C THR A 124 17.00 -13.26 -6.82
N HIS A 125 16.68 -14.16 -5.90
CA HIS A 125 15.89 -13.85 -4.72
C HIS A 125 16.35 -14.70 -3.55
N THR A 126 16.20 -14.16 -2.35
CA THR A 126 16.31 -14.96 -1.14
C THR A 126 14.93 -15.48 -0.78
N ARG A 127 14.82 -16.81 -0.69
CA ARG A 127 13.56 -17.49 -0.37
C ARG A 127 13.45 -17.70 1.14
N LEU A 128 12.39 -17.16 1.73
CA LEU A 128 11.98 -17.40 3.11
C LEU A 128 10.77 -18.36 3.11
N PRO A 129 10.96 -19.65 3.44
CA PRO A 129 9.83 -20.57 3.55
C PRO A 129 8.96 -20.22 4.76
N THR A 130 7.64 -20.26 4.58
CA THR A 130 6.66 -20.00 5.64
C THR A 130 5.79 -21.24 5.88
N LYS A 131 4.95 -21.21 6.92
CA LYS A 131 4.13 -22.36 7.33
C LYS A 131 2.83 -22.48 6.52
N ALA A 132 2.27 -21.35 6.09
CA ALA A 132 0.98 -21.25 5.42
C ALA A 132 1.04 -20.30 4.22
N GLN A 133 -0.07 -20.20 3.48
CA GLN A 133 -0.19 -19.32 2.31
C GLN A 133 -0.13 -17.87 2.78
N ASN A 134 0.79 -17.08 2.24
CA ASN A 134 0.98 -15.70 2.69
C ASN A 134 0.05 -14.76 1.92
N LEU A 135 -0.65 -13.89 2.62
CA LEU A 135 -1.59 -12.94 2.04
C LEU A 135 -0.97 -11.56 1.87
N ASN A 136 -0.18 -11.11 2.84
CA ASN A 136 0.30 -9.73 2.90
C ASN A 136 1.74 -9.67 3.44
N VAL A 137 2.47 -8.64 3.04
CA VAL A 137 3.83 -8.35 3.50
C VAL A 137 4.06 -6.85 3.56
N ALA A 138 4.71 -6.37 4.61
CA ALA A 138 5.13 -4.98 4.71
C ALA A 138 6.46 -4.85 5.45
N TRP A 139 7.27 -3.90 5.00
CA TRP A 139 8.46 -3.47 5.72
C TRP A 139 8.09 -2.46 6.81
N SER A 140 8.69 -2.60 7.98
CA SER A 140 8.68 -1.55 8.99
C SER A 140 9.33 -0.26 8.44
N PRO A 141 8.93 0.95 8.86
CA PRO A 141 9.47 2.21 8.32
C PRO A 141 10.99 2.38 8.50
N CYS A 142 11.57 1.74 9.52
CA CYS A 142 13.02 1.73 9.72
C CYS A 142 13.76 0.71 8.83
N GLY A 143 13.04 -0.17 8.13
CA GLY A 143 13.60 -1.24 7.29
C GLY A 143 14.18 -2.43 8.07
N ALA A 144 14.21 -2.37 9.40
CA ALA A 144 14.82 -3.41 10.23
C ALA A 144 13.95 -4.67 10.37
N TYR A 145 12.64 -4.54 10.20
CA TYR A 145 11.68 -5.63 10.34
C TYR A 145 10.84 -5.80 9.08
N LEU A 146 10.55 -7.05 8.75
CA LEU A 146 9.57 -7.46 7.76
C LEU A 146 8.43 -8.18 8.49
N VAL A 147 7.20 -7.78 8.21
CA VAL A 147 6.00 -8.45 8.75
C VAL A 147 5.24 -9.08 7.61
N TYR A 148 4.79 -10.32 7.78
CA TYR A 148 3.91 -11.00 6.84
C TYR A 148 2.74 -11.66 7.57
N GLY A 149 1.58 -11.68 6.91
CA GLY A 149 0.37 -12.34 7.37
C GLY A 149 0.04 -13.53 6.48
N ASP A 150 -0.55 -14.58 7.06
CA ASP A 150 -0.94 -15.79 6.34
C ASP A 150 -2.43 -16.15 6.53
N LYS A 151 -2.89 -17.15 5.76
CA LYS A 151 -4.28 -17.64 5.77
C LYS A 151 -4.70 -18.39 7.04
N GLU A 152 -3.78 -18.64 7.97
CA GLU A 152 -4.07 -19.28 9.27
C GLU A 152 -4.11 -18.22 10.38
N ASP A 153 -4.52 -17.00 10.02
CA ASP A 153 -4.68 -15.84 10.89
C ASP A 153 -3.45 -15.56 11.76
N THR A 154 -2.27 -15.81 11.19
CA THR A 154 -1.00 -15.63 11.88
C THR A 154 -0.23 -14.48 11.25
N ILE A 155 0.27 -13.57 12.10
CA ILE A 155 1.20 -12.52 11.69
C ILE A 155 2.58 -12.84 12.26
N SER A 156 3.57 -12.89 11.38
CA SER A 156 4.95 -13.17 11.71
C SER A 156 5.82 -11.94 11.48
N MET A 157 6.66 -11.61 12.47
CA MET A 157 7.70 -10.59 12.37
C MET A 157 9.06 -11.25 12.20
N VAL A 158 9.83 -10.74 11.26
CA VAL A 158 11.15 -11.25 10.85
C VAL A 158 12.17 -10.13 10.87
N ASP A 159 13.40 -10.45 11.24
CA ASP A 159 14.54 -9.55 11.07
C ASP A 159 14.82 -9.33 9.58
N GLY A 160 14.81 -8.07 9.15
CA GLY A 160 14.88 -7.68 7.73
C GLY A 160 16.20 -8.04 7.05
N ARG A 161 17.27 -8.28 7.80
CA ARG A 161 18.59 -8.62 7.26
C ARG A 161 18.86 -10.13 7.28
N SER A 162 18.67 -10.76 8.43
CA SER A 162 18.95 -12.18 8.63
C SER A 162 17.80 -13.09 8.20
N LEU A 163 16.61 -12.52 7.99
CA LEU A 163 15.37 -13.22 7.67
C LEU A 163 14.98 -14.29 8.70
N LYS A 164 15.47 -14.15 9.94
CA LYS A 164 15.07 -14.99 11.07
C LYS A 164 13.76 -14.51 11.65
N ILE A 165 12.84 -15.44 11.89
CA ILE A 165 11.57 -15.17 12.59
C ILE A 165 11.91 -14.71 14.01
N LEU A 166 11.44 -13.52 14.37
CA LEU A 166 11.62 -12.92 15.68
C LEU A 166 10.44 -13.21 16.59
N LYS A 167 9.22 -13.08 16.06
CA LYS A 167 7.98 -13.30 16.81
C LYS A 167 6.85 -13.72 15.87
N VAL A 168 5.94 -14.52 16.40
CA VAL A 168 4.75 -15.00 15.70
C VAL A 168 3.57 -14.76 16.62
N GLU A 169 2.53 -14.10 16.12
CA GLU A 169 1.29 -13.82 16.84
C GLU A 169 0.13 -14.50 16.10
N SER A 170 -0.64 -15.33 16.80
CA SER A 170 -1.87 -15.93 16.27
C SER A 170 -3.05 -15.04 16.66
N LEU A 171 -3.80 -14.61 15.65
CA LEU A 171 -4.97 -13.76 15.81
C LEU A 171 -6.21 -14.63 16.09
N LYS A 172 -7.23 -14.01 16.69
CA LYS A 172 -8.52 -14.66 16.94
C LYS A 172 -9.52 -14.47 15.80
N GLU A 173 -9.29 -13.44 14.99
CA GLU A 173 -10.12 -13.03 13.88
C GLU A 173 -9.27 -13.01 12.63
N GLU A 174 -9.92 -13.22 11.49
CA GLU A 174 -9.30 -13.18 10.17
C GLU A 174 -8.61 -11.83 9.91
N THR A 175 -7.48 -11.85 9.19
CA THR A 175 -6.71 -10.64 8.83
C THR A 175 -6.54 -10.52 7.32
N ASN A 176 -6.76 -9.32 6.78
CA ASN A 176 -6.60 -9.05 5.34
C ASN A 176 -5.39 -8.15 5.05
N GLU A 177 -5.26 -7.06 5.80
CA GLU A 177 -4.20 -6.07 5.57
C GLU A 177 -3.68 -5.46 6.86
N PHE A 178 -2.43 -4.99 6.81
CA PHE A 178 -1.84 -4.23 7.89
C PHE A 178 -0.97 -3.10 7.36
N ALA A 179 -0.92 -2.00 8.12
CA ALA A 179 -0.15 -0.82 7.77
C ALA A 179 0.65 -0.32 8.97
N PHE A 180 1.91 0.00 8.75
CA PHE A 180 2.76 0.61 9.75
C PHE A 180 2.42 2.09 9.93
N HIS A 181 2.41 2.54 11.18
CA HIS A 181 2.51 3.96 11.45
C HIS A 181 3.89 4.48 11.01
N PRO A 182 4.02 5.66 10.37
CA PRO A 182 5.30 6.19 9.88
C PRO A 182 6.41 6.30 10.94
N SER A 183 6.04 6.50 12.21
CA SER A 183 7.02 6.49 13.33
C SER A 183 7.65 5.12 13.62
N GLY A 184 7.13 4.02 13.04
CA GLY A 184 7.55 2.65 13.29
C GLY A 184 7.14 2.07 14.64
N LYS A 185 6.41 2.84 15.47
CA LYS A 185 6.00 2.42 16.83
C LYS A 185 4.72 1.59 16.88
N PHE A 186 3.93 1.62 15.81
CA PHE A 186 2.65 0.92 15.75
C PHE A 186 2.45 0.20 14.43
N LEU A 187 1.77 -0.93 14.49
CA LEU A 187 1.22 -1.66 13.35
C LEU A 187 -0.30 -1.71 13.53
N PHE A 188 -1.02 -1.26 12.51
CA PHE A 188 -2.47 -1.34 12.45
C PHE A 188 -2.85 -2.54 11.59
N VAL A 189 -3.75 -3.39 12.08
CA VAL A 189 -4.15 -4.65 11.45
C VAL A 189 -5.66 -4.64 11.24
N ALA A 190 -6.09 -4.74 9.99
CA ALA A 190 -7.49 -4.87 9.61
C ALA A 190 -7.98 -6.30 9.90
N LEU A 191 -8.98 -6.42 10.78
CA LEU A 191 -9.49 -7.70 11.29
C LEU A 191 -10.92 -7.97 10.82
N GLY A 192 -11.31 -9.24 10.90
CA GLY A 192 -12.69 -9.71 10.87
C GLY A 192 -13.57 -9.03 11.93
N GLY A 193 -14.88 -9.11 11.74
CA GLY A 193 -15.85 -8.53 12.67
C GLY A 193 -15.79 -7.01 12.77
N GLY A 194 -15.31 -6.30 11.74
CA GLY A 194 -15.29 -4.84 11.66
C GLY A 194 -14.28 -4.17 12.58
N GLN A 195 -13.20 -4.88 12.92
CA GLN A 195 -12.24 -4.45 13.94
C GLN A 195 -10.89 -3.97 13.38
N LEU A 196 -10.24 -3.09 14.13
CA LEU A 196 -8.87 -2.66 13.93
C LEU A 196 -8.01 -3.06 15.13
N GLY A 197 -7.05 -3.96 14.90
CA GLY A 197 -6.02 -4.30 15.87
C GLY A 197 -4.88 -3.27 15.85
N ILE A 198 -4.43 -2.82 17.02
CA ILE A 198 -3.29 -1.92 17.18
C ILE A 198 -2.21 -2.65 17.95
N TYR A 199 -1.05 -2.85 17.32
CA TYR A 199 0.11 -3.51 17.91
C TYR A 199 1.23 -2.51 18.16
N LYS A 200 1.89 -2.61 19.31
CA LYS A 200 3.13 -1.88 19.58
C LYS A 200 4.30 -2.56 18.87
N MET A 201 5.17 -1.75 18.29
CA MET A 201 6.40 -2.18 17.62
C MET A 201 7.62 -1.51 18.26
N PRO A 202 8.77 -2.20 18.38
CA PRO A 202 9.07 -3.53 17.84
C PRO A 202 8.72 -4.70 18.78
N GLU A 203 8.14 -4.44 19.95
CA GLU A 203 7.72 -5.47 20.94
C GLU A 203 6.72 -6.49 20.35
N PHE A 204 6.03 -6.06 19.30
CA PHE A 204 5.01 -6.75 18.54
C PHE A 204 3.94 -7.36 19.45
N SER A 205 3.35 -6.53 20.31
CA SER A 205 2.32 -6.91 21.29
C SER A 205 1.03 -6.14 21.06
N LEU A 206 -0.11 -6.83 21.16
CA LEU A 206 -1.42 -6.20 21.05
C LEU A 206 -1.59 -5.12 22.12
N LEU A 207 -1.82 -3.88 21.69
CA LEU A 207 -2.12 -2.74 22.55
C LEU A 207 -3.63 -2.59 22.76
N ARG A 208 -4.41 -2.68 21.68
CA ARG A 208 -5.85 -2.44 21.69
C ARG A 208 -6.51 -3.03 20.45
N ILE A 209 -7.77 -3.45 20.58
CA ILE A 209 -8.68 -3.70 19.46
C ILE A 209 -9.78 -2.65 19.50
N MET A 210 -10.15 -2.11 18.33
CA MET A 210 -11.20 -1.11 18.19
C MET A 210 -12.28 -1.61 17.26
N GLN A 211 -13.54 -1.37 17.63
CA GLN A 211 -14.68 -1.61 16.74
C GLN A 211 -14.82 -0.39 15.82
N ALA A 212 -14.58 -0.57 14.53
CA ALA A 212 -14.60 0.53 13.57
C ALA A 212 -15.80 0.48 12.61
N HIS A 213 -16.18 -0.73 12.22
CA HIS A 213 -17.32 -1.01 11.35
C HIS A 213 -18.32 -1.96 12.03
N SER A 214 -19.40 -2.36 11.35
CA SER A 214 -20.38 -3.29 11.92
C SER A 214 -19.73 -4.64 12.26
N ALA A 215 -20.21 -5.31 13.32
CA ALA A 215 -19.67 -6.60 13.74
C ALA A 215 -19.86 -7.74 12.71
N GLN A 216 -20.74 -7.54 11.72
CA GLN A 216 -20.97 -8.46 10.62
C GLN A 216 -20.11 -8.14 9.38
N SER A 217 -19.36 -7.05 9.39
CA SER A 217 -18.45 -6.66 8.31
C SER A 217 -17.05 -7.18 8.58
N THR A 218 -16.20 -7.21 7.55
CA THR A 218 -14.78 -7.54 7.67
C THR A 218 -13.99 -6.33 7.19
N CYS A 219 -12.98 -5.90 7.95
CA CYS A 219 -12.07 -4.86 7.48
C CYS A 219 -11.12 -5.48 6.45
N VAL A 220 -11.10 -4.90 5.26
CA VAL A 220 -10.40 -5.45 4.09
C VAL A 220 -9.06 -4.75 3.88
N CYS A 221 -9.03 -3.43 4.02
CA CYS A 221 -7.84 -2.63 3.72
C CYS A 221 -7.62 -1.53 4.75
N VAL A 222 -6.35 -1.20 4.99
CA VAL A 222 -5.96 -0.15 5.95
C VAL A 222 -4.77 0.64 5.45
N ALA A 223 -4.83 1.96 5.58
CA ALA A 223 -3.73 2.86 5.27
C ALA A 223 -3.53 3.89 6.38
N VAL A 224 -2.28 4.26 6.64
CA VAL A 224 -1.93 5.37 7.54
C VAL A 224 -1.42 6.52 6.69
N SER A 225 -1.84 7.75 6.99
CA SER A 225 -1.32 8.93 6.30
C SER A 225 0.20 9.08 6.55
N PRO A 226 0.98 9.58 5.58
CA PRO A 226 2.43 9.79 5.75
C PRO A 226 2.84 10.67 6.94
N ASP A 227 2.00 11.64 7.34
CA ASP A 227 2.19 12.43 8.56
C ASP A 227 1.88 11.67 9.86
N GLY A 228 1.26 10.50 9.76
CA GLY A 228 0.85 9.63 10.87
C GLY A 228 -0.40 10.10 11.59
N GLU A 229 -1.05 11.17 11.15
CA GLU A 229 -2.18 11.77 11.88
C GLU A 229 -3.52 11.08 11.63
N ARG A 230 -3.64 10.36 10.50
CA ARG A 230 -4.88 9.71 10.09
C ARG A 230 -4.70 8.23 9.76
N ILE A 231 -5.74 7.45 10.03
CA ILE A 231 -5.90 6.07 9.56
C ILE A 231 -7.16 6.04 8.69
N ALA A 232 -7.06 5.44 7.51
CA ALA A 232 -8.20 5.10 6.68
C ALA A 232 -8.40 3.59 6.73
N LEU A 233 -9.62 3.15 7.01
CA LEU A 233 -9.98 1.75 7.14
C LEU A 233 -11.19 1.46 6.25
N GLY A 234 -11.02 0.54 5.32
CA GLY A 234 -12.07 0.11 4.39
C GLY A 234 -12.58 -1.26 4.77
N ALA A 235 -13.89 -1.44 4.71
CA ALA A 235 -14.54 -2.69 5.07
C ALA A 235 -15.49 -3.19 3.97
N SER A 236 -16.01 -4.40 4.18
CA SER A 236 -16.99 -5.05 3.29
C SER A 236 -18.38 -4.42 3.32
N ASP A 237 -18.62 -3.43 4.19
CA ASP A 237 -19.85 -2.64 4.25
C ASP A 237 -19.85 -1.44 3.28
N ALA A 238 -18.89 -1.40 2.34
CA ALA A 238 -18.68 -0.32 1.37
C ALA A 238 -18.39 1.06 1.99
N LEU A 239 -17.96 1.09 3.26
CA LEU A 239 -17.55 2.31 3.95
C LEU A 239 -16.02 2.37 4.10
N CYS A 240 -15.49 3.58 3.96
CA CYS A 240 -14.15 3.93 4.41
C CYS A 240 -14.25 4.87 5.61
N SER A 241 -13.82 4.40 6.78
CA SER A 241 -13.76 5.22 7.99
C SER A 241 -12.40 5.91 8.12
N LEU A 242 -12.41 7.22 8.40
CA LEU A 242 -11.23 8.05 8.64
C LEU A 242 -11.11 8.33 10.14
N TRP A 243 -9.97 7.98 10.72
CA TRP A 243 -9.71 8.05 12.15
C TRP A 243 -8.54 8.96 12.47
N ASN A 244 -8.61 9.63 13.61
CA ASN A 244 -7.47 10.31 14.20
C ASN A 244 -6.55 9.29 14.88
N THR A 245 -5.28 9.17 14.46
CA THR A 245 -4.35 8.19 15.04
C THR A 245 -4.03 8.47 16.51
N ARG A 246 -4.06 9.74 16.94
CA ARG A 246 -3.71 10.12 18.33
C ARG A 246 -4.86 9.87 19.28
N GLN A 247 -6.05 10.34 18.90
CA GLN A 247 -7.24 10.24 19.74
C GLN A 247 -7.99 8.93 19.58
N LEU A 248 -7.72 8.19 18.49
CA LEU A 248 -8.39 6.94 18.14
C LEU A 248 -9.92 7.11 18.07
N ILE A 249 -10.35 8.21 17.45
CA ILE A 249 -11.76 8.51 17.17
C ILE A 249 -12.02 8.52 15.68
N CYS A 250 -13.18 8.03 15.27
CA CYS A 250 -13.65 8.14 13.89
C CYS A 250 -14.04 9.60 13.64
N GLU A 251 -13.28 10.28 12.78
CA GLU A 251 -13.58 11.66 12.40
C GLU A 251 -14.68 11.67 11.34
N ARG A 252 -14.62 10.76 10.36
CA ARG A 252 -15.54 10.74 9.20
C ARG A 252 -15.77 9.31 8.71
N SER A 253 -16.90 9.09 8.04
CA SER A 253 -17.14 7.92 7.21
C SER A 253 -17.43 8.36 5.79
N MET A 254 -16.77 7.75 4.82
CA MET A 254 -16.96 7.95 3.39
C MET A 254 -17.72 6.73 2.86
N GLY A 255 -19.00 6.90 2.55
CA GLY A 255 -19.91 5.82 2.16
C GLY A 255 -20.58 6.05 0.82
N ARG A 256 -19.78 6.19 -0.24
CA ARG A 256 -20.28 6.46 -1.60
C ARG A 256 -20.11 5.27 -2.54
N LEU A 257 -19.57 4.17 -2.03
CA LEU A 257 -19.27 2.97 -2.78
C LEU A 257 -20.46 2.02 -2.64
N ASP A 258 -20.81 1.33 -3.71
CA ASP A 258 -21.88 0.33 -3.71
C ASP A 258 -21.32 -1.07 -3.41
N TYR A 259 -19.99 -1.22 -3.47
CA TYR A 259 -19.29 -2.49 -3.29
C TYR A 259 -18.17 -2.40 -2.22
N PRO A 260 -17.72 -3.55 -1.68
CA PRO A 260 -16.60 -3.62 -0.75
C PRO A 260 -15.35 -2.89 -1.23
N LEU A 261 -14.70 -2.16 -0.32
CA LEU A 261 -13.39 -1.56 -0.63
C LEU A 261 -12.34 -2.65 -0.84
N ARG A 262 -11.48 -2.42 -1.85
CA ARG A 262 -10.35 -3.28 -2.19
C ARG A 262 -9.01 -2.66 -1.81
N SER A 263 -8.88 -1.34 -1.92
CA SER A 263 -7.60 -0.68 -1.65
C SER A 263 -7.78 0.78 -1.24
N ILE A 264 -6.91 1.24 -0.36
CA ILE A 264 -6.84 2.62 0.09
C ILE A 264 -5.39 3.09 0.02
N SER A 265 -5.18 4.33 -0.42
CA SER A 265 -3.87 4.95 -0.42
C SER A 265 -3.95 6.45 -0.09
N PHE A 266 -3.04 6.93 0.77
CA PHE A 266 -2.87 8.36 1.02
C PHE A 266 -1.83 8.98 0.08
N SER A 267 -2.06 10.22 -0.35
CA SER A 267 -1.04 11.01 -1.04
C SER A 267 0.14 11.29 -0.12
N ALA A 268 1.33 11.48 -0.70
CA ALA A 268 2.58 11.70 0.05
C ALA A 268 2.55 12.88 1.04
N ASP A 269 1.71 13.88 0.77
CA ASP A 269 1.49 15.05 1.62
C ASP A 269 0.34 14.88 2.63
N SER A 270 -0.26 13.69 2.71
CA SER A 270 -1.37 13.32 3.60
C SER A 270 -2.69 14.04 3.35
N ARG A 271 -2.82 14.76 2.23
CA ARG A 271 -3.99 15.61 1.96
C ARG A 271 -5.10 14.91 1.20
N LEU A 272 -4.77 13.89 0.45
CA LEU A 272 -5.70 13.13 -0.37
C LEU A 272 -5.71 11.69 0.07
N VAL A 273 -6.87 11.07 -0.06
CA VAL A 273 -7.06 9.63 0.08
C VAL A 273 -7.73 9.13 -1.20
N ALA A 274 -7.16 8.10 -1.79
CA ALA A 274 -7.79 7.37 -2.90
C ALA A 274 -8.39 6.09 -2.32
N THR A 275 -9.64 5.79 -2.71
CA THR A 275 -10.34 4.58 -2.34
C THR A 275 -10.78 3.86 -3.62
N ALA A 276 -10.39 2.59 -3.73
CA ALA A 276 -10.72 1.71 -4.85
C ALA A 276 -11.62 0.57 -4.36
N SER A 277 -12.57 0.19 -5.21
CA SER A 277 -13.63 -0.78 -4.96
C SER A 277 -13.80 -1.68 -6.19
N GLU A 278 -14.71 -2.65 -6.10
CA GLU A 278 -15.28 -3.32 -7.27
C GLU A 278 -16.15 -2.37 -8.11
N ASP A 279 -16.51 -1.22 -7.54
CA ASP A 279 -17.05 -0.11 -8.32
C ASP A 279 -16.11 0.22 -9.48
N HIS A 280 -16.70 0.55 -10.62
CA HIS A 280 -15.99 1.01 -11.81
C HIS A 280 -15.50 2.47 -11.66
N SER A 281 -15.06 2.84 -10.45
CA SER A 281 -14.53 4.14 -10.10
C SER A 281 -13.47 4.04 -9.00
N ILE A 282 -12.53 4.99 -9.02
CA ILE A 282 -11.63 5.28 -7.92
C ILE A 282 -11.98 6.68 -7.41
N ASP A 283 -12.41 6.75 -6.16
CA ASP A 283 -12.76 8.01 -5.51
C ASP A 283 -11.52 8.64 -4.87
N ILE A 284 -11.24 9.89 -5.23
CA ILE A 284 -10.19 10.71 -4.60
C ILE A 284 -10.87 11.74 -3.72
N ALA A 285 -10.60 11.70 -2.42
CA ALA A 285 -11.19 12.59 -1.43
C ALA A 285 -10.14 13.41 -0.68
N TRP A 286 -10.56 14.55 -0.15
CA TRP A 286 -9.76 15.37 0.75
C TRP A 286 -9.73 14.74 2.13
N ALA A 287 -8.55 14.36 2.59
CA ALA A 287 -8.35 13.57 3.80
C ALA A 287 -8.91 14.24 5.06
N GLU A 288 -8.91 15.58 5.12
CA GLU A 288 -9.40 16.34 6.27
C GLU A 288 -10.92 16.29 6.43
N THR A 289 -11.65 16.32 5.32
CA THR A 289 -13.10 16.49 5.33
C THR A 289 -13.85 15.25 4.85
N GLY A 290 -13.17 14.34 4.14
CA GLY A 290 -13.80 13.25 3.39
C GLY A 290 -14.54 13.73 2.13
N ALA A 291 -14.40 15.01 1.75
CA ALA A 291 -15.08 15.56 0.58
C ALA A 291 -14.42 15.06 -0.71
N ARG A 292 -15.23 14.56 -1.65
CA ARG A 292 -14.74 14.07 -2.95
C ARG A 292 -14.13 15.20 -3.78
N VAL A 293 -12.85 15.05 -4.11
CA VAL A 293 -12.09 15.93 -4.98
C VAL A 293 -12.29 15.53 -6.45
N TYR A 294 -12.23 14.23 -6.74
CA TYR A 294 -12.32 13.70 -8.09
C TYR A 294 -12.88 12.28 -8.10
N GLU A 295 -13.56 11.90 -9.18
CA GLU A 295 -14.03 10.53 -9.45
C GLU A 295 -13.34 10.06 -10.72
N LEU A 296 -12.39 9.13 -10.58
CA LEU A 296 -11.72 8.51 -11.72
C LEU A 296 -12.52 7.30 -12.17
N ARG A 297 -13.25 7.44 -13.28
CA ARG A 297 -13.99 6.31 -13.87
C ARG A 297 -13.04 5.33 -14.54
N VAL A 298 -13.23 4.06 -14.24
CA VAL A 298 -12.47 2.95 -14.81
C VAL A 298 -13.43 1.96 -15.49
N ASN A 299 -12.91 1.07 -16.32
CA ASN A 299 -13.74 0.14 -17.10
C ASN A 299 -13.84 -1.26 -16.48
N ALA A 300 -13.29 -1.45 -15.27
CA ALA A 300 -13.23 -2.72 -14.56
C ALA A 300 -12.96 -2.48 -13.07
N GLU A 301 -13.22 -3.49 -12.24
CA GLU A 301 -12.92 -3.52 -10.81
C GLU A 301 -11.46 -3.14 -10.54
N THR A 302 -11.19 -2.31 -9.52
CA THR A 302 -9.81 -1.92 -9.17
C THR A 302 -9.34 -2.73 -7.97
N TYR A 303 -8.31 -3.57 -8.16
CA TYR A 303 -7.76 -4.41 -7.10
C TYR A 303 -6.88 -3.64 -6.14
N THR A 304 -6.07 -2.71 -6.66
CA THR A 304 -5.08 -1.99 -5.87
C THR A 304 -4.84 -0.59 -6.42
N CYS A 305 -4.55 0.35 -5.53
CA CYS A 305 -4.11 1.70 -5.87
C CYS A 305 -2.99 2.15 -4.94
N ALA A 306 -2.07 2.97 -5.46
CA ALA A 306 -0.93 3.48 -4.71
C ALA A 306 -0.54 4.87 -5.21
N TRP A 307 -0.60 5.87 -4.32
CA TRP A 307 -0.05 7.20 -4.62
C TRP A 307 1.47 7.15 -4.77
N HIS A 308 1.97 7.95 -5.69
CA HIS A 308 3.39 8.17 -5.87
C HIS A 308 3.99 8.90 -4.65
N PRO A 309 5.20 8.51 -4.18
CA PRO A 309 5.77 8.99 -2.92
C PRO A 309 6.17 10.47 -2.94
N VAL A 310 6.25 11.10 -4.12
CA VAL A 310 6.65 12.52 -4.24
C VAL A 310 5.80 13.35 -5.21
N ALA A 311 4.78 12.77 -5.84
CA ALA A 311 3.99 13.44 -6.89
C ALA A 311 2.50 13.09 -6.77
N TYR A 312 1.62 13.93 -7.31
CA TYR A 312 0.18 13.62 -7.42
C TYR A 312 -0.08 12.72 -8.63
N LEU A 313 0.57 11.56 -8.64
CA LEU A 313 0.30 10.48 -9.57
C LEU A 313 -0.27 9.31 -8.78
N LEU A 314 -1.36 8.74 -9.29
CA LEU A 314 -1.99 7.57 -8.69
C LEU A 314 -1.76 6.37 -9.60
N ALA A 315 -1.02 5.39 -9.10
CA ALA A 315 -0.92 4.09 -9.75
C ALA A 315 -2.12 3.24 -9.36
N TYR A 316 -2.64 2.44 -10.28
CA TYR A 316 -3.69 1.48 -9.99
C TYR A 316 -3.65 0.29 -10.96
N ALA A 317 -4.13 -0.85 -10.49
CA ALA A 317 -4.30 -2.06 -11.27
C ALA A 317 -5.75 -2.55 -11.17
N SER A 318 -6.32 -2.92 -12.31
CA SER A 318 -7.72 -3.31 -12.44
C SER A 318 -7.85 -4.70 -13.05
N ALA A 319 -9.02 -5.30 -12.87
CA ALA A 319 -9.39 -6.54 -13.53
C ALA A 319 -9.29 -6.39 -15.07
N PRO A 320 -8.94 -7.46 -15.79
CA PRO A 320 -8.99 -7.45 -17.25
C PRO A 320 -10.44 -7.29 -17.73
N VAL A 321 -10.64 -6.50 -18.79
CA VAL A 321 -11.96 -6.34 -19.41
C VAL A 321 -12.35 -7.65 -20.11
N ILE A 322 -13.52 -8.20 -19.77
CA ILE A 322 -13.97 -9.54 -20.19
C ILE A 322 -14.13 -9.65 -21.72
N ASP A 323 -14.37 -8.53 -22.41
CA ASP A 323 -14.76 -8.51 -23.84
C ASP A 323 -13.66 -8.00 -24.80
N SER A 324 -12.46 -7.65 -24.29
CA SER A 324 -11.35 -7.25 -25.15
C SER A 324 -10.52 -8.47 -25.57
N ARG A 325 -10.40 -8.68 -26.89
CA ARG A 325 -9.45 -9.66 -27.46
C ARG A 325 -8.00 -9.34 -27.07
N ASP A 326 -7.73 -8.09 -26.74
CA ASP A 326 -6.50 -7.65 -26.11
C ASP A 326 -6.58 -7.91 -24.61
N ARG A 327 -5.68 -8.77 -24.12
CA ARG A 327 -5.38 -8.88 -22.69
C ARG A 327 -4.76 -7.56 -22.25
N GLU A 328 -5.56 -6.51 -22.02
CA GLU A 328 -5.11 -5.25 -21.42
C GLU A 328 -4.82 -5.47 -19.93
N VAL A 329 -3.81 -6.27 -19.69
CA VAL A 329 -3.28 -6.56 -18.38
C VAL A 329 -2.23 -5.50 -18.10
N THR A 330 -2.64 -4.41 -17.48
CA THR A 330 -1.81 -3.22 -17.41
C THR A 330 -1.90 -2.55 -16.05
N VAL A 331 -0.80 -1.95 -15.66
CA VAL A 331 -0.77 -0.98 -14.55
C VAL A 331 -0.99 0.39 -15.15
N LYS A 332 -1.88 1.17 -14.56
CA LYS A 332 -2.26 2.50 -15.04
C LYS A 332 -1.75 3.56 -14.09
N LEU A 333 -1.28 4.68 -14.64
CA LEU A 333 -0.91 5.87 -13.88
C LEU A 333 -1.83 7.02 -14.27
N PHE A 334 -2.56 7.55 -13.30
CA PHE A 334 -3.42 8.73 -13.41
C PHE A 334 -2.72 9.97 -12.84
N GLY A 335 -3.09 11.16 -13.32
CA GLY A 335 -2.61 12.44 -12.79
C GLY A 335 -1.67 13.19 -13.73
N PHE A 336 -1.63 12.84 -15.02
CA PHE A 336 -0.86 13.59 -16.01
C PHE A 336 -1.65 14.77 -16.54
N ALA A 337 -0.97 15.88 -16.81
CA ALA A 337 -1.55 17.04 -17.49
C ALA A 337 -2.19 16.65 -18.82
N ALA A 338 -3.37 17.23 -19.08
CA ALA A 338 -4.14 17.11 -20.32
C ALA A 338 -3.29 17.36 -21.58
#